data_AF-A0A3P7K0Z0-F1
#
_entry.id   AF-A0A3P7K0Z0-F1
#
_cell.length_a   1.000
_cell.length_b   1.000
_cell.length_c   1.000
_cell.angle_alpha   90.00
_cell.angle_beta   90.00
_cell.angle_gamma   90.00
#
_symmetry.space_group_name_H-M   'P 1'
#
loop_
_entity.id
_entity.type
_entity.pdbx_description
1 polymer ?
#
loop_
_entity_poly.entity_id
_entity_poly.type
_entity_poly.pdbx_seq_one_letter_code
_entity_poly.pdbx_strand_id
1 'polypeptide(L)' 'MGTRRLGVSVSVLNGCLYAVGGSDGQSPLNTVERSVARF' A
#
# COMPACT_ATOMS: atom_id res chain seq x y z
N MET A 1 4.64 -4.80 2.73
CA MET A 1 3.84 -3.94 3.61
C MET A 1 4.57 -3.74 4.91
N GLY A 2 5.31 -2.64 5.01
CA GLY A 2 6.12 -2.28 6.18
C GLY A 2 6.22 -0.78 6.43
N THR A 3 5.89 0.05 5.43
CA THR A 3 5.85 1.51 5.61
C THR A 3 4.49 1.93 6.17
N ARG A 4 4.49 2.85 7.13
CA ARG A 4 3.26 3.53 7.58
C ARG A 4 2.69 4.34 6.41
N ARG A 5 1.38 4.26 6.19
CA ARG A 5 0.70 5.02 5.14
C ARG A 5 -0.64 5.57 5.64
N LEU A 6 -0.91 6.84 5.34
CA LEU A 6 -2.17 7.55 5.56
C LEU A 6 -2.77 7.95 4.21
N GLY A 7 -4.10 7.93 4.09
CA GLY A 7 -4.80 8.30 2.85
C GLY A 7 -4.42 7.43 1.63
N VAL A 8 -4.00 6.19 1.87
CA VAL A 8 -3.55 5.25 0.83
C VAL A 8 -4.73 4.59 0.13
N SER A 9 -4.59 4.30 -1.17
CA SER A 9 -5.54 3.46 -1.91
C SER A 9 -5.13 1.99 -1.84
N VAL A 10 -6.09 1.09 -1.65
CA VAL A 10 -5.85 -0.35 -1.60
C VAL A 10 -6.73 -1.12 -2.58
N SER A 11 -6.13 -2.08 -3.28
CA SER A 11 -6.82 -2.96 -4.23
C SER A 11 -6.26 -4.39 -4.18
N VAL A 12 -7.12 -5.37 -4.47
CA VAL A 12 -6.72 -6.78 -4.64
C VAL A 12 -6.58 -7.09 -6.13
N LEU A 13 -5.45 -7.67 -6.51
CA LEU A 13 -5.19 -8.13 -7.88
C LEU A 13 -4.30 -9.37 -7.84
N ASN A 14 -4.66 -10.42 -8.60
CA ASN A 14 -3.86 -11.66 -8.72
C ASN A 14 -3.45 -12.27 -7.36
N GLY A 15 -4.38 -12.34 -6.41
CA GLY A 15 -4.12 -12.89 -5.07
C GLY A 15 -3.15 -12.06 -4.23
N CYS A 16 -2.93 -10.79 -4.57
CA CYS A 16 -2.10 -9.87 -3.81
C CYS A 16 -2.87 -8.62 -3.41
N LEU A 17 -2.55 -8.09 -2.23
CA LEU A 17 -3.02 -6.79 -1.77
C LEU A 17 -1.97 -5.73 -2.14
N TYR A 18 -2.42 -4.66 -2.78
CA TYR A 18 -1.59 -3.54 -3.19
C TYR A 18 -1.98 -2.30 -2.41
N ALA A 19 -0.99 -1.60 -1.86
CA ALA A 19 -1.13 -0.28 -1.27
C ALA A 19 -0.40 0.74 -2.15
N VAL A 20 -1.16 1.68 -2.74
CA VAL A 20 -0.66 2.64 -3.72
C VAL A 20 -0.65 4.04 -3.11
N GLY A 21 0.53 4.66 -3.08
CA GLY A 21 0.70 6.05 -2.63
C GLY A 21 0.42 6.27 -1.14
N GLY A 22 -0.23 7.39 -0.83
CA GLY A 22 -0.49 7.86 0.54
C GLY A 22 0.62 8.77 1.06
N SER A 23 0.73 8.90 2.39
CA SER A 23 1.81 9.62 3.08
C SER A 23 2.27 8.82 4.30
N ASP A 24 3.56 8.89 4.63
CA ASP A 24 4.10 8.32 5.89
C ASP A 24 3.85 9.22 7.12
N GLY A 25 3.18 10.35 6.93
CA GLY A 25 2.95 11.37 7.96
C GLY A 25 3.96 12.52 7.92
N GLN A 26 4.98 12.45 7.06
CA GLN A 26 5.94 13.53 6.83
C GLN A 26 5.98 13.95 5.36
N SER A 27 5.92 13.00 4.44
CA SER A 27 5.99 13.24 2.99
C SER A 27 4.97 12.39 2.23
N PRO A 28 4.53 12.82 1.03
CA PRO A 28 3.76 11.97 0.14
C PRO A 28 4.63 10.82 -0.39
N LEU A 29 4.01 9.65 -0.58
CA LEU A 29 4.65 8.45 -1.10
C LEU A 29 4.29 8.29 -2.58
N ASN A 30 5.30 8.10 -3.42
CA ASN A 30 5.14 7.75 -4.85
C ASN A 30 5.36 6.25 -5.13
N THR A 31 5.30 5.42 -4.09
CA THR A 31 5.61 3.99 -4.15
C THR A 31 4.37 3.13 -4.00
N VAL A 32 4.47 1.89 -4.47
CA VAL A 32 3.49 0.83 -4.27
C VAL A 32 4.09 -0.28 -3.43
N GLU A 33 3.37 -0.75 -2.43
CA GLU A 33 3.72 -1.95 -1.69
C GLU A 33 2.74 -3.08 -1.95
N ARG A 34 3.26 -4.30 -2.02
CA ARG A 34 2.48 -5.52 -2.27
C ARG A 34 2.67 -6.52 -1.13
N SER A 35 1.63 -7.25 -0.78
CA SER A 35 1.69 -8.48 0.01
C SER A 35 0.86 -9.57 -0.66
N VAL A 36 1.24 -10.83 -0.46
CA VAL A 36 0.39 -11.96 -0.87
C VAL A 36 -0.84 -11.97 0.03
N ALA A 37 -2.02 -11.94 -0.57
CA ALA A 37 -3.26 -12.09 0.17
C ALA A 37 -3.46 -13.58 0.45
N ARG A 38 -3.36 -13.95 1.72
CA ARG A 38 -3.78 -15.26 2.20
C ARG A 38 -5.17 -15.07 2.79
N PHE A 39 -6.18 -15.44 2.02
CA PHE A 39 -7.57 -15.50 2.48
C PHE A 39 -7.82 -16.84 3.18
#